data_AF-A0A8J6MM43-F1
#
_entry.id   AF-A0A8J6MM43-F1
#
_cell.length_a   1.000
_cell.length_b   1.000
_cell.length_c   1.000
_cell.angle_alpha   90.00
_cell.angle_beta   90.00
_cell.angle_gamma   90.00
#
_symmetry.space_group_name_H-M   'P 1'
#
loop_
_entity.id
_entity.type
_entity.pdbx_description
1 polymer ?
#
loop_
_entity_poly.entity_id
_entity_poly.type
_entity_poly.pdbx_seq_one_letter_code
_entity_poly.pdbx_strand_id
1 'polypeptide(L)' 'EIRKNKYLNNIIEQDHRPIKQLCRATLGLKTFRTAKITIGGFETMRIIRKRQVKAKGNTSAEIFYSLAA' A
#
# COMPACT_ATOMS: atom_id res chain seq x y z
N GLU A 1 -11.45 11.67 -20.23
CA GLU A 1 -12.52 10.66 -20.25
C GLU A 1 -12.65 10.03 -18.85
N ILE A 2 -13.72 10.34 -18.13
CA ILE A 2 -13.98 9.80 -16.79
C ILE A 2 -14.57 8.39 -16.98
N ARG A 3 -13.90 7.35 -16.47
CA ARG A 3 -14.26 5.94 -16.69
C ARG A 3 -15.74 5.68 -16.35
N LYS A 4 -16.58 5.47 -17.37
CA LYS A 4 -18.02 5.18 -17.23
C LYS A 4 -18.34 3.81 -16.63
N ASN A 5 -17.34 2.94 -16.43
CA ASN A 5 -17.55 1.59 -15.90
C ASN A 5 -17.52 1.58 -14.36
N LYS A 6 -18.71 1.61 -13.76
CA LYS A 6 -18.93 1.58 -12.30
C LYS A 6 -18.20 0.42 -11.62
N TYR A 7 -18.11 -0.73 -12.26
CA TYR A 7 -17.46 -1.92 -11.69
C TYR A 7 -15.95 -1.74 -11.52
N LEU A 8 -15.27 -1.25 -12.56
CA LEU A 8 -13.82 -0.99 -12.49
C LEU A 8 -13.47 0.09 -11.46
N ASN A 9 -14.32 1.12 -11.35
CA ASN A 9 -14.14 2.16 -10.33
C ASN A 9 -14.29 1.59 -8.91
N ASN A 10 -15.26 0.68 -8.69
CA ASN A 10 -15.44 0.04 -7.39
C ASN A 10 -14.21 -0.80 -6.98
N ILE A 11 -13.59 -1.54 -7.91
CA ILE A 11 -12.38 -2.32 -7.63
C ILE A 11 -11.23 -1.40 -7.22
N ILE A 12 -11.01 -0.32 -7.97
CA ILE A 12 -9.94 0.63 -7.69
C ILE A 12 -10.16 1.29 -6.32
N GLU A 13 -11.37 1.75 -6.04
CA GLU A 13 -11.69 2.38 -4.75
C GLU A 13 -11.58 1.40 -3.58
N GLN A 14 -11.96 0.13 -3.77
CA GLN A 14 -11.74 -0.92 -2.77
C GLN A 14 -10.27 -1.17 -2.52
N ASP A 15 -9.43 -1.15 -3.56
CA ASP A 15 -8.00 -1.37 -3.41
C ASP A 15 -7.33 -0.25 -2.61
N HIS A 16 -7.78 1.00 -2.79
CA HIS A 16 -7.29 2.17 -2.05
C HIS A 16 -7.81 2.27 -0.61
N ARG A 17 -8.96 1.67 -0.30
CA ARG A 17 -9.63 1.82 1.01
C ARG A 17 -8.74 1.51 2.21
N PRO A 18 -7.95 0.41 2.22
CA PRO A 18 -7.06 0.08 3.34
C PRO A 18 -5.95 1.13 3.53
N ILE A 19 -5.38 1.64 2.43
CA ILE A 19 -4.32 2.68 2.50
C ILE A 19 -4.90 3.98 3.04
N LYS A 20 -6.09 4.39 2.55
CA LYS A 20 -6.81 5.56 3.09
C LYS A 20 -7.11 5.40 4.59
N GLN A 21 -7.47 4.20 5.04
CA GLN A 21 -7.72 3.92 6.46
C GLN A 21 -6.44 4.06 7.31
N LEU A 22 -5.31 3.51 6.84
CA LEU A 22 -4.02 3.64 7.52
C LEU A 22 -3.56 5.10 7.59
N CYS A 23 -3.69 5.85 6.50
CA CYS A 23 -3.39 7.28 6.49
C CYS A 23 -4.25 8.05 7.51
N ARG A 24 -5.54 7.73 7.66
CA ARG A 24 -6.41 8.35 8.67
C ARG A 24 -6.03 7.98 10.11
N ALA A 25 -5.48 6.80 10.32
CA ALA A 25 -4.99 6.37 11.63
C ALA A 25 -3.66 7.04 12.03
N THR A 26 -2.94 7.63 11.07
CA THR A 26 -1.76 8.46 11.39
C THR A 26 -2.18 9.81 11.97
N LEU A 27 -1.37 10.37 12.88
CA LEU A 27 -1.56 11.73 13.46
C LEU A 27 -1.28 12.87 12.45
N GLY A 28 -1.41 12.61 11.16
CA GLY A 28 -1.04 13.51 10.07
C GLY A 28 0.41 13.35 9.61
N LEU A 29 0.62 13.38 8.30
CA LEU A 29 1.94 13.34 7.67
C LEU A 29 2.41 14.79 7.50
N LYS A 30 3.43 15.20 8.26
CA LYS A 30 3.85 16.61 8.35
C LYS A 30 4.43 17.19 7.05
N THR A 31 5.04 16.36 6.21
CA THR A 31 5.66 16.78 4.95
C THR A 31 5.32 15.81 3.83
N PHE A 32 5.36 16.27 2.58
CA PHE A 32 5.20 15.39 1.41
C PHE A 32 6.25 14.29 1.36
N ARG A 33 7.50 14.59 1.77
CA ARG A 33 8.58 13.62 1.83
C ARG A 33 8.25 12.48 2.79
N THR A 34 7.87 12.80 4.03
CA THR A 34 7.50 11.79 5.02
C THR A 34 6.23 11.06 4.59
N ALA A 35 5.27 11.77 3.98
CA ALA A 35 4.05 11.15 3.47
C ALA A 35 4.33 10.07 2.42
N LYS A 36 5.20 10.39 1.45
CA LYS A 36 5.60 9.45 0.39
C LYS A 36 6.25 8.19 0.97
N ILE A 37 7.15 8.36 1.94
CA ILE A 37 7.84 7.23 2.59
C ILE A 37 6.83 6.37 3.37
N THR A 38 5.96 6.99 4.17
CA THR A 38 4.97 6.25 4.97
C THR A 38 3.97 5.49 4.10
N ILE A 39 3.44 6.14 3.05
CA ILE A 39 2.51 5.48 2.11
C ILE A 39 3.21 4.34 1.38
N GLY A 40 4.45 4.53 0.91
CA GLY A 40 5.24 3.45 0.30
C GLY A 40 5.45 2.27 1.24
N GLY A 41 5.73 2.52 2.53
CA GLY A 41 5.80 1.46 3.54
C GLY A 41 4.48 0.71 3.73
N PHE A 42 3.33 1.41 3.72
CA PHE A 42 2.01 0.79 3.77
C PHE A 42 1.73 -0.09 2.54
N GLU A 43 2.14 0.36 1.36
CA GLU A 43 2.03 -0.41 0.11
C GLU A 43 2.88 -1.67 0.14
N THR A 44 4.15 -1.57 0.57
CA THR A 44 5.06 -2.72 0.71
C THR A 44 4.50 -3.74 1.70
N MET A 45 4.04 -3.30 2.88
CA MET A 45 3.39 -4.19 3.85
C MET A 45 2.16 -4.89 3.27
N ARG A 46 1.37 -4.18 2.46
CA ARG A 46 0.17 -4.72 1.82
C ARG A 46 0.49 -5.76 0.76
N ILE A 47 1.52 -5.52 -0.06
CA ILE A 47 2.04 -6.47 -1.07
C ILE A 47 2.47 -7.78 -0.40
N ILE A 48 3.20 -7.68 0.73
CA ILE A 48 3.63 -8.84 1.53
C ILE A 48 2.42 -9.57 2.11
N ARG A 49 1.46 -8.85 2.72
CA ARG A 49 0.26 -9.43 3.33
C ARG A 49 -0.64 -10.13 2.32
N LYS A 50 -0.71 -9.63 1.07
CA LYS A 50 -1.42 -10.28 -0.04
C LYS A 50 -0.66 -11.47 -0.64
N ARG A 51 0.56 -11.77 -0.18
CA ARG A 51 1.46 -12.80 -0.75
C ARG A 51 1.70 -12.61 -2.25
N GLN A 52 1.74 -11.36 -2.70
CA GLN A 52 1.99 -11.03 -4.11
C GLN A 52 3.47 -11.16 -4.49
N VAL A 53 4.34 -11.40 -3.51
CA VAL A 53 5.79 -11.55 -3.68
C VAL A 53 6.13 -13.04 -3.73
N LYS A 54 6.93 -13.44 -4.73
CA LYS A 54 7.48 -14.79 -4.82
C LYS A 54 8.70 -14.90 -3.92
N ALA A 55 8.47 -15.10 -2.62
CA ALA A 55 9.53 -15.29 -1.64
C ALA A 55 9.22 -16.56 -0.83
N LYS A 56 9.83 -17.68 -1.23
CA LYS A 56 9.70 -18.97 -0.53
C LYS A 56 10.77 -19.06 0.54
N GLY A 57 10.36 -19.16 1.80
CA GLY A 57 11.26 -19.33 2.94
C GLY A 57 11.75 -18.03 3.59
N ASN A 58 11.53 -16.88 2.97
CA ASN A 58 11.91 -15.58 3.54
C ASN A 58 10.91 -15.12 4.60
N THR A 59 11.41 -14.42 5.61
CA THR A 59 10.56 -13.74 6.60
C THR A 59 9.88 -12.52 5.99
N SER A 60 8.73 -12.11 6.54
CA SER A 60 8.06 -10.88 6.12
C SER A 60 8.96 -9.64 6.23
N ALA A 61 9.89 -9.63 7.19
CA ALA A 61 10.86 -8.56 7.37
C ALA A 61 11.92 -8.55 6.27
N GLU A 62 12.47 -9.70 5.90
CA GLU A 62 13.42 -9.80 4.77
C GLU A 62 12.80 -9.32 3.46
N ILE A 63 11.54 -9.70 3.20
CA ILE A 63 10.82 -9.25 2.01
C ILE A 63 10.55 -7.74 2.08
N PHE A 64 10.27 -7.20 3.27
CA PHE A 64 10.08 -5.77 3.45
C PHE A 64 11.35 -4.99 3.15
N TYR A 65 12.50 -5.39 3.70
CA TYR A 65 13.77 -4.72 3.46
C TYR A 65 14.25 -4.84 2.02
N SER A 66 13.96 -5.96 1.32
CA SER A 66 14.32 -6.11 -0.10
C SER A 66 13.45 -5.26 -1.04
N LEU A 67 12.21 -4.95 -0.65
CA LEU A 67 11.29 -4.10 -1.42
C LEU A 67 11.38 -2.61 -1.07
N ALA A 68 11.92 -2.28 0.11
CA ALA A 68 12.04 -0.90 0.60
C ALA A 68 13.40 -0.25 0.28
N ALA A 69 14.36 -1.02 -0.26
CA ALA A 69 15.67 -0.56 -0.73
C ALA A 69 15.54 0.27 -2.03
#